data_AF-A0A1Y2I0J2-F1
#
_entry.id   AF-A0A1Y2I0J2-F1
#
_cell.length_a   1.000
_cell.length_b   1.000
_cell.length_c   1.000
_cell.angle_alpha   90.00
_cell.angle_beta   90.00
_cell.angle_gamma   90.00
#
_symmetry.space_group_name_H-M   'P 1'
#
loop_
_entity.id
_entity.type
_entity.pdbx_description
1 polymer ?
#
loop_
_entity_poly.entity_id
_entity_poly.type
_entity_poly.pdbx_seq_one_letter_code
_entity_poly.pdbx_strand_id
1 'polypeptide(L)'
;MSAMSATEDQRKAHARPQIDRAAAAAASLVTSYYQKMDTHRASLKTLYKESSAISWNGHAFTGPAFREFYLNMPASEHRIEASDAHPVLASQSPETVMVTTFGTVKFTNERNPRKFHSTFFLTQEPGKSELYIASQCFRWV
;
A
#
# COMPACT_ATOMS: atom_id res chain seq x y z
N MET A 1 6.68 13.52 39.20
CA MET A 1 6.97 12.46 38.21
C MET A 1 5.78 11.52 37.91
N SER A 2 4.75 11.42 38.76
CA SER A 2 3.66 10.44 38.58
C SER A 2 2.59 10.78 37.52
N ALA A 3 2.28 12.07 37.28
CA ALA A 3 1.22 12.48 36.36
C ALA A 3 1.62 12.34 34.87
N MET A 4 2.89 12.62 34.53
CA MET A 4 3.41 12.46 33.16
C MET A 4 3.43 10.99 32.70
N SER A 5 3.68 10.05 33.62
CA SER A 5 3.65 8.60 33.36
C SER A 5 2.26 8.12 32.96
N ALA A 6 1.22 8.55 33.68
CA ALA A 6 -0.17 8.16 33.41
C ALA A 6 -0.66 8.63 32.03
N THR A 7 -0.24 9.82 31.59
CA THR A 7 -0.59 10.37 30.27
C THR A 7 0.15 9.67 29.12
N GLU A 8 1.33 9.11 29.38
CA GLU A 8 2.07 8.34 28.37
C GLU A 8 1.46 6.94 28.17
N ASP A 9 1.09 6.26 29.25
CA ASP A 9 0.45 4.95 29.19
C ASP A 9 -0.92 5.01 28.48
N GLN A 10 -1.70 6.07 28.72
CA GLN A 10 -2.95 6.32 28.01
C GLN A 10 -2.74 6.55 26.50
N ARG A 11 -1.68 7.27 26.11
CA ARG A 11 -1.35 7.49 24.68
C ARG A 11 -0.91 6.20 24.00
N LYS A 12 -0.10 5.38 24.68
CA LYS A 12 0.32 4.06 24.17
C LYS A 12 -0.88 3.13 24.01
N ALA A 13 -1.77 3.08 25.00
CA ALA A 13 -2.98 2.26 24.95
C ALA A 13 -3.90 2.65 23.78
N HIS A 14 -4.00 3.94 23.45
CA HIS A 14 -4.79 4.41 22.32
C HIS A 14 -4.13 4.14 20.95
N ALA A 15 -2.80 4.31 20.86
CA ALA A 15 -2.07 4.16 19.61
C ALA A 15 -1.84 2.69 19.21
N ARG A 16 -1.68 1.79 20.18
CA ARG A 16 -1.30 0.40 19.92
C ARG A 16 -2.24 -0.35 18.96
N PRO A 17 -3.58 -0.30 19.11
CA PRO A 17 -4.49 -0.97 18.19
C PRO A 17 -4.39 -0.45 16.74
N GLN A 18 -4.10 0.85 16.57
CA GLN A 18 -3.95 1.47 15.25
C GLN A 18 -2.65 1.00 14.57
N ILE A 19 -1.58 0.87 15.36
CA ILE A 19 -0.29 0.32 14.91
C ILE A 19 -0.44 -1.15 14.51
N ASP A 20 -1.07 -1.97 15.35
CA ASP A 20 -1.28 -3.40 15.06
C ASP A 20 -2.16 -3.58 13.80
N ARG A 21 -3.19 -2.74 13.63
CA ARG A 21 -4.00 -2.70 12.40
C ARG A 21 -3.16 -2.33 11.18
N ALA A 22 -2.30 -1.31 11.28
CA ALA A 22 -1.43 -0.89 10.18
C ALA A 22 -0.49 -2.01 9.75
N ALA A 23 0.15 -2.69 10.71
CA ALA A 23 1.03 -3.83 10.46
C ALA A 23 0.28 -4.99 9.77
N ALA A 24 -0.92 -5.34 10.23
CA ALA A 24 -1.75 -6.39 9.63
C ALA A 24 -2.18 -6.03 8.19
N ALA A 25 -2.58 -4.77 7.97
CA ALA A 25 -2.95 -4.27 6.65
C ALA A 25 -1.77 -4.33 5.67
N ALA A 26 -0.56 -3.96 6.11
CA ALA A 26 0.64 -4.05 5.29
C ALA A 26 1.00 -5.50 4.94
N ALA A 27 0.98 -6.43 5.90
CA ALA A 27 1.28 -7.83 5.64
C ALA A 27 0.31 -8.45 4.61
N SER A 28 -0.98 -8.16 4.74
CA SER A 28 -2.01 -8.59 3.79
C SER A 28 -1.83 -7.95 2.41
N LEU A 29 -1.59 -6.64 2.37
CA LEU A 29 -1.37 -5.90 1.13
C LEU A 29 -0.16 -6.44 0.38
N VAL A 30 1.02 -6.52 1.03
CA VAL A 30 2.26 -6.96 0.38
C VAL A 30 2.10 -8.35 -0.21
N THR A 31 1.53 -9.28 0.56
CA THR A 31 1.29 -10.65 0.09
C THR A 31 0.35 -10.68 -1.10
N SER A 32 -0.84 -10.07 -0.98
CA SER A 32 -1.89 -10.15 -1.99
C SER A 32 -1.54 -9.33 -3.24
N TYR A 33 -1.02 -8.11 -3.07
CA TYR A 33 -0.73 -7.18 -4.16
C TYR A 33 0.36 -7.72 -5.08
N TYR A 34 1.52 -8.08 -4.54
CA TYR A 34 2.64 -8.54 -5.38
C TYR A 34 2.38 -9.92 -5.99
N GLN A 35 1.72 -10.82 -5.26
CA GLN A 35 1.27 -12.08 -5.84
C GLN A 35 0.33 -11.84 -7.04
N LYS A 36 -0.67 -10.96 -6.90
CA LYS A 36 -1.58 -10.62 -8.01
C LYS A 36 -0.85 -9.91 -9.14
N MET A 37 0.04 -8.99 -8.83
CA MET A 37 0.86 -8.26 -9.81
C MET A 37 1.68 -9.21 -10.68
N ASP A 38 2.24 -10.28 -10.09
CA ASP A 38 3.09 -11.22 -10.82
C ASP A 38 2.31 -12.33 -11.52
N THR A 39 1.25 -12.85 -10.89
CA THR A 39 0.57 -14.07 -11.37
C THR A 39 -0.84 -13.84 -11.94
N HIS A 40 -1.55 -12.80 -11.50
CA HIS A 40 -2.97 -12.59 -11.81
C HIS A 40 -3.30 -11.10 -11.97
N ARG A 41 -2.55 -10.40 -12.83
CA ARG A 41 -2.54 -8.92 -12.90
C ARG A 41 -3.91 -8.30 -13.16
N ALA A 42 -4.75 -8.96 -13.95
CA ALA A 42 -6.13 -8.53 -14.22
C ALA A 42 -6.99 -8.41 -12.95
N SER A 43 -6.65 -9.17 -11.88
CA SER A 43 -7.36 -9.12 -10.61
C SER A 43 -6.95 -7.93 -9.72
N LEU A 44 -5.86 -7.22 -10.03
CA LEU A 44 -5.47 -6.03 -9.27
C LEU A 44 -6.58 -4.98 -9.23
N LYS A 45 -7.44 -4.93 -10.26
CA LYS A 45 -8.59 -4.01 -10.32
C LYS A 45 -9.50 -4.10 -9.09
N THR A 46 -9.54 -5.23 -8.38
CA THR A 46 -10.39 -5.40 -7.18
C THR A 46 -9.81 -4.70 -5.95
N LEU A 47 -8.52 -4.36 -5.97
CA LEU A 47 -7.84 -3.66 -4.87
C LEU A 47 -7.98 -2.14 -4.97
N TYR A 48 -8.54 -1.61 -6.06
CA TYR A 48 -8.70 -0.17 -6.30
C TYR A 48 -10.17 0.17 -6.57
N LYS A 49 -10.49 1.46 -6.40
CA LYS A 49 -11.78 2.07 -6.71
C LYS A 49 -11.63 3.07 -7.85
N GLU A 50 -12.75 3.60 -8.33
CA GLU A 50 -12.75 4.66 -9.34
C GLU A 50 -12.14 5.97 -8.82
N SER A 51 -12.22 6.21 -7.51
CA SER A 51 -11.56 7.33 -6.85
C SER A 51 -10.07 7.12 -6.57
N SER A 52 -9.53 5.93 -6.87
CA SER A 52 -8.12 5.65 -6.62
C SER A 52 -7.19 6.40 -7.57
N ALA A 53 -6.04 6.83 -7.05
CA ALA A 53 -5.00 7.51 -7.82
C ALA A 53 -3.68 6.75 -7.77
N ILE A 54 -3.04 6.55 -8.92
CA ILE A 54 -1.72 5.90 -9.01
C ILE A 54 -0.74 6.86 -9.68
N SER A 55 0.44 7.02 -9.12
CA SER A 55 1.59 7.64 -9.78
C SER A 55 2.64 6.57 -10.05
N TRP A 56 2.90 6.27 -11.32
CA TRP A 56 3.94 5.33 -11.72
C TRP A 56 5.10 6.08 -12.36
N ASN A 57 6.23 6.19 -11.66
CA ASN A 57 7.40 6.95 -12.09
C ASN A 57 7.09 8.41 -12.48
N GLY A 58 6.07 9.01 -11.86
CA GLY A 58 5.60 10.37 -12.17
C GLY A 58 4.45 10.43 -13.18
N HIS A 59 4.10 9.33 -13.86
CA HIS A 59 2.90 9.27 -14.68
C HIS A 59 1.67 9.03 -13.80
N ALA A 60 0.73 9.97 -13.80
CA ALA A 60 -0.50 9.87 -13.01
C ALA A 60 -1.60 9.09 -13.76
N PHE A 61 -2.31 8.25 -13.03
CA PHE A 61 -3.50 7.54 -13.47
C PHE A 61 -4.61 7.73 -12.43
N THR A 62 -5.83 7.92 -12.90
CA THR A 62 -7.02 7.99 -12.05
C THR A 62 -8.09 7.04 -12.57
N GLY A 63 -8.89 6.50 -11.65
CA GLY A 63 -10.00 5.62 -12.00
C GLY A 63 -9.62 4.42 -12.85
N PRO A 64 -10.43 3.98 -13.81
CA PRO A 64 -10.21 2.70 -14.50
C PRO A 64 -8.98 2.69 -15.45
N ALA A 65 -8.39 3.84 -15.79
CA ALA A 65 -7.31 3.95 -16.77
C ALA A 65 -6.04 3.15 -16.39
N PHE A 66 -5.77 2.98 -15.08
CA PHE A 66 -4.62 2.18 -14.65
C PHE A 66 -4.75 0.69 -15.01
N ARG A 67 -5.97 0.20 -15.24
CA ARG A 67 -6.22 -1.23 -15.50
C ARG A 67 -5.57 -1.65 -16.81
N GLU A 68 -5.78 -0.86 -17.86
CA GLU A 68 -5.15 -1.08 -19.17
C GLU A 68 -3.64 -0.91 -19.08
N PHE A 69 -3.17 0.13 -18.36
CA PHE A 69 -1.74 0.32 -18.10
C PHE A 69 -1.12 -0.93 -17.49
N TYR A 70 -1.73 -1.49 -16.43
CA TYR A 70 -1.21 -2.69 -15.79
C TYR A 70 -1.25 -3.92 -16.70
N LEU A 71 -2.33 -4.13 -17.45
CA LEU A 71 -2.43 -5.26 -18.39
C LEU A 71 -1.39 -5.21 -19.50
N ASN A 72 -0.97 -4.01 -19.92
CA ASN A 72 0.04 -3.81 -20.95
C ASN A 72 1.48 -3.89 -20.42
N MET A 73 1.70 -3.99 -19.11
CA MET A 73 3.03 -4.18 -18.58
C MET A 73 3.54 -5.61 -18.83
N PRO A 74 4.85 -5.79 -19.07
CA PRO A 74 5.46 -7.11 -19.15
C PRO A 74 5.18 -7.95 -17.89
N ALA A 75 5.30 -9.27 -18.00
CA ALA A 75 5.28 -10.13 -16.83
C ALA A 75 6.41 -9.73 -15.87
N SER A 76 6.15 -9.83 -14.56
CA SER A 76 7.04 -9.33 -13.52
C SER A 76 7.28 -10.41 -12.46
N GLU A 77 8.40 -10.29 -11.78
CA GLU A 77 8.72 -11.04 -10.58
C GLU A 77 9.24 -10.06 -9.53
N HIS A 78 8.47 -9.87 -8.46
CA HIS A 78 8.83 -8.99 -7.35
C HIS A 78 9.47 -9.78 -6.21
N ARG A 79 10.57 -9.24 -5.69
CA ARG A 79 11.16 -9.64 -4.42
C ARG A 79 11.09 -8.45 -3.48
N ILE A 80 10.24 -8.56 -2.46
CA ILE A 80 10.09 -7.54 -1.42
C ILE A 80 11.17 -7.77 -0.38
N GLU A 81 11.99 -6.75 -0.13
CA GLU A 81 13.09 -6.80 0.84
C GLU A 81 12.68 -6.21 2.18
N ALA A 82 11.87 -5.16 2.15
CA ALA A 82 11.34 -4.51 3.34
C ALA A 82 9.96 -3.91 3.09
N SER A 83 9.16 -3.86 4.14
CA SER A 83 7.91 -3.11 4.17
C SER A 83 7.73 -2.49 5.54
N ASP A 84 7.08 -1.33 5.58
CA ASP A 84 6.77 -0.62 6.81
C ASP A 84 5.36 -0.03 6.74
N ALA A 85 4.75 0.24 7.89
CA ALA A 85 3.35 0.62 7.99
C ALA A 85 3.09 1.63 9.11
N HIS A 86 2.31 2.66 8.79
CA HIS A 86 1.95 3.71 9.73
C HIS A 86 0.45 3.97 9.71
N PRO A 87 -0.21 4.10 10.87
CA PRO A 87 -1.55 4.65 10.92
C PRO A 87 -1.50 6.13 10.51
N VAL A 88 -2.40 6.55 9.63
CA VAL A 88 -2.52 7.96 9.24
C VAL A 88 -3.46 8.65 10.21
N LEU A 89 -2.92 9.52 11.06
CA LEU A 89 -3.70 10.32 12.01
C LEU A 89 -4.36 11.50 11.28
N ALA A 90 -5.46 11.23 10.57
CA ALA A 90 -6.29 12.26 9.96
C ALA A 90 -7.61 12.37 10.72
N SER A 91 -8.01 13.60 11.07
CA SER A 91 -9.24 13.88 11.83
C SER A 91 -10.53 13.43 11.14
N GLN A 92 -10.49 13.13 9.84
CA GLN A 92 -11.65 12.81 8.99
C GLN A 92 -11.57 11.45 8.29
N SER A 93 -10.51 10.67 8.49
CA SER A 93 -10.39 9.30 7.94
C SER A 93 -9.67 8.41 8.95
N PRO A 94 -10.35 8.05 10.05
CA PRO A 94 -9.75 7.37 11.20
C PRO A 94 -9.19 5.96 10.90
N GLU A 95 -9.20 5.51 9.65
CA GLU A 95 -8.91 4.12 9.26
C GLU A 95 -7.99 4.01 8.05
N THR A 96 -7.31 5.11 7.70
CA THR A 96 -6.31 5.10 6.64
C THR A 96 -4.96 4.63 7.17
N VAL A 97 -4.33 3.72 6.43
CA VAL A 97 -2.98 3.19 6.71
C VAL A 97 -2.07 3.55 5.56
N MET A 98 -0.89 4.07 5.87
CA MET A 98 0.20 4.24 4.91
C MET A 98 1.09 3.00 4.98
N VAL A 99 1.36 2.38 3.83
CA VAL A 99 2.28 1.25 3.70
C VAL A 99 3.39 1.64 2.74
N THR A 100 4.64 1.45 3.13
CA THR A 100 5.80 1.61 2.25
C THR A 100 6.43 0.25 2.01
N THR A 101 7.01 0.09 0.82
CA THR A 101 7.63 -1.16 0.38
C THR A 101 8.87 -0.83 -0.43
N PHE A 102 9.88 -1.65 -0.24
CA PHE A 102 11.14 -1.57 -0.96
C PHE A 102 11.56 -2.97 -1.39
N GLY A 103 12.14 -3.06 -2.57
CA GLY A 103 12.70 -4.30 -3.07
C GLY A 103 13.14 -4.19 -4.51
N THR A 104 13.13 -5.35 -5.19
CA THR A 104 13.48 -5.46 -6.60
C THR A 104 12.34 -6.04 -7.40
N VAL A 105 12.21 -5.60 -8.66
CA VAL A 105 11.34 -6.22 -9.65
C VAL A 105 12.13 -6.53 -10.90
N LYS A 106 11.89 -7.70 -11.48
CA LYS A 106 12.41 -8.08 -12.79
C LYS A 106 11.24 -8.21 -13.77
N PHE A 107 11.25 -7.41 -14.83
CA PHE A 107 10.33 -7.58 -15.94
C PHE A 107 10.91 -8.53 -16.99
N THR A 108 10.05 -9.29 -17.69
CA THR A 108 10.50 -10.28 -18.67
C THR A 108 11.23 -9.68 -19.87
N ASN A 109 10.99 -8.41 -20.19
CA ASN A 109 11.68 -7.68 -21.26
C ASN A 109 12.98 -7.00 -20.79
N GLU A 110 13.35 -7.13 -19.52
CA GLU A 110 14.56 -6.52 -18.96
C GLU A 110 15.60 -7.59 -18.58
N ARG A 111 16.88 -7.28 -18.82
CA ARG A 111 17.98 -8.19 -18.48
C ARG A 111 18.21 -8.28 -16.97
N ASN A 112 18.16 -7.14 -16.31
CA ASN A 112 18.54 -6.99 -14.90
C ASN A 112 17.33 -6.57 -14.07
N PRO A 113 17.21 -7.04 -12.82
CA PRO A 113 16.21 -6.53 -11.89
C PRO A 113 16.49 -5.06 -11.56
N ARG A 114 15.43 -4.29 -11.31
CA ARG A 114 15.49 -2.91 -10.87
C ARG A 114 15.04 -2.80 -9.42
N LYS A 115 15.68 -1.90 -8.68
CA LYS A 115 15.19 -1.50 -7.37
C LYS A 115 14.00 -0.56 -7.52
N PHE A 116 13.05 -0.67 -6.63
CA PHE A 116 11.90 0.21 -6.59
C PHE A 116 11.51 0.53 -5.15
N HIS A 117 10.78 1.61 -5.01
CA HIS A 117 10.04 1.97 -3.82
C HIS A 117 8.57 2.15 -4.19
N SER A 118 7.66 1.71 -3.31
CA SER A 118 6.23 2.00 -3.43
C SER A 118 5.61 2.41 -2.11
N THR A 119 4.83 3.47 -2.16
CA THR A 119 3.96 3.91 -1.06
C THR A 119 2.51 3.67 -1.45
N PHE A 120 1.73 3.14 -0.52
CA PHE A 120 0.30 2.90 -0.64
C PHE A 120 -0.43 3.60 0.50
N PHE A 121 -1.59 4.16 0.20
CA PHE A 121 -2.58 4.56 1.19
C PHE A 121 -3.77 3.62 1.07
N LEU A 122 -3.96 2.81 2.10
CA LEU A 122 -5.09 1.91 2.24
C LEU A 122 -6.17 2.60 3.07
N THR A 123 -7.42 2.49 2.66
CA THR A 123 -8.55 3.01 3.43
C THR A 123 -9.76 2.10 3.24
N GLN A 124 -10.84 2.36 3.97
CA GLN A 124 -12.10 1.65 3.82
C GLN A 124 -13.25 2.62 3.66
N GLU A 125 -14.29 2.14 2.99
CA GLU A 125 -15.56 2.87 2.93
C GLU A 125 -16.27 2.77 4.29
N PRO A 126 -17.01 3.81 4.71
CA PRO A 126 -17.78 3.76 5.95
C PRO A 126 -18.69 2.52 6.02
N GLY A 127 -18.59 1.77 7.11
CA GLY A 127 -19.39 0.56 7.34
C GLY A 127 -18.92 -0.69 6.58
N LYS A 128 -17.80 -0.64 5.85
CA LYS A 128 -17.17 -1.81 5.23
C LYS A 128 -15.87 -2.19 5.96
N SER A 129 -15.55 -3.48 5.96
CA SER A 129 -14.33 -4.03 6.55
C SER A 129 -13.18 -4.22 5.55
N GLU A 130 -13.47 -4.18 4.25
CA GLU A 130 -12.48 -4.41 3.21
C GLU A 130 -11.71 -3.12 2.89
N LEU A 131 -10.38 -3.20 3.00
CA LEU A 131 -9.48 -2.13 2.61
C LEU A 131 -9.30 -2.10 1.08
N TYR A 132 -9.21 -0.91 0.52
CA TYR A 132 -8.80 -0.67 -0.86
C TYR A 132 -7.65 0.34 -0.91
N ILE A 133 -6.89 0.32 -2.01
CA ILE A 133 -5.79 1.25 -2.27
C ILE A 133 -6.40 2.57 -2.77
N ALA A 134 -6.47 3.58 -1.90
CA ALA A 134 -6.91 4.92 -2.27
C ALA A 134 -5.86 5.66 -3.10
N SER A 135 -4.58 5.50 -2.75
CA SER A 135 -3.49 6.07 -3.53
C SER A 135 -2.27 5.17 -3.55
N GLN A 136 -1.54 5.18 -4.66
CA GLN A 136 -0.25 4.52 -4.78
C GLN A 136 0.75 5.45 -5.47
N CYS A 137 1.99 5.45 -5.01
CA CYS A 137 3.12 6.04 -5.70
C CYS A 137 4.21 4.97 -5.87
N PHE A 138 4.54 4.61 -7.10
CA PHE A 138 5.58 3.68 -7.48
C PHE A 138 6.73 4.46 -8.14
N ARG A 139 7.99 4.16 -7.79
CA ARG A 139 9.15 4.79 -8.41
C ARG A 139 10.37 3.86 -8.42
N TRP A 140 11.13 3.90 -9.52
CA TRP A 140 12.47 3.32 -9.60
C TRP A 140 13.43 4.02 -8.63
N VAL A 141 14.32 3.25 -8.02
CA VAL A 141 15.44 3.78 -7.23
C VAL A 141 16.67 3.87 -8.11
#